data_AF-A0A0V1G9E4-F1
#
_entry.id   AF-A0A0V1G9E4-F1
#
_cell.length_a   1.000
_cell.length_b   1.000
_cell.length_c   1.000
_cell.angle_alpha   90.00
_cell.angle_beta   90.00
_cell.angle_gamma   90.00
#
_symmetry.space_group_name_H-M   'P 1'
#
loop_
_entity.id
_entity.type
_entity.pdbx_description
1 polymer ?
#
loop_
_entity_poly.entity_id
_entity_poly.type
_entity_poly.pdbx_seq_one_letter_code
_entity_poly.pdbx_strand_id
1 'polypeptide(L)' 'VDFCKNVTCANGGECINTDDNNYICKCKTGFSGMHCEEIRICDLVSCIHGTCKYDLFENGD' A
#
# COMPACT_ATOMS: atom_id res chain seq x y z
N VAL A 1 10.59 -21.84 4.73
CA VAL A 1 10.82 -20.85 5.82
C VAL A 1 9.65 -19.89 5.78
N ASP A 2 9.25 -19.29 6.89
CA ASP A 2 8.15 -18.31 6.89
C ASP A 2 8.74 -16.89 6.87
N PHE A 3 8.68 -16.26 5.70
CA PHE A 3 9.16 -14.91 5.48
C PHE A 3 8.20 -13.86 6.07
N CYS A 4 6.96 -14.24 6.41
CA CYS A 4 5.98 -13.36 7.05
C CYS A 4 6.13 -13.27 8.57
N LYS A 5 6.94 -14.13 9.21
CA LYS A 5 7.01 -14.28 10.68
C LYS A 5 7.27 -12.97 11.45
N ASN A 6 8.00 -12.03 10.86
CA ASN A 6 8.31 -10.72 11.47
C ASN A 6 7.87 -9.55 10.59
N VAL A 7 7.00 -9.80 9.61
CA VAL A 7 6.50 -8.78 8.69
C VAL A 7 5.14 -8.31 9.19
N THR A 8 5.00 -7.01 9.37
CA THR A 8 3.71 -6.39 9.66
C THR A 8 3.28 -5.60 8.43
N CYS A 9 2.20 -6.04 7.78
CA CYS A 9 1.55 -5.24 6.75
C CYS A 9 0.55 -4.30 7.44
N ALA A 10 0.72 -2.99 7.24
CA ALA A 10 -0.13 -1.95 7.77
C ALA A 10 -1.53 -1.95 7.14
N ASN A 11 -2.45 -1.18 7.73
CA ASN A 11 -3.80 -0.94 7.22
C ASN A 11 -4.61 -2.21 6.90
N GLY A 12 -4.32 -3.30 7.62
CA GLY A 12 -4.97 -4.58 7.45
C GLY A 12 -4.62 -5.29 6.14
N GLY A 13 -3.43 -5.01 5.58
CA GLY A 13 -2.82 -5.80 4.52
C GLY A 13 -2.48 -7.22 5.00
N GLU A 14 -2.38 -8.14 4.05
CA GLU A 14 -2.09 -9.55 4.33
C GLU A 14 -0.67 -9.89 3.86
N CYS A 15 0.14 -10.48 4.73
CA CYS A 15 1.46 -10.97 4.32
C CYS A 15 1.34 -12.32 3.63
N ILE A 16 1.96 -12.45 2.47
CA ILE A 16 1.95 -13.67 1.64
C ILE A 16 3.40 -14.08 1.35
N ASN A 17 3.75 -15.32 1.67
CA ASN A 17 5.02 -15.93 1.26
C ASN A 17 4.99 -16.15 -0.26
N THR A 18 6.08 -15.82 -0.95
CA THR A 18 6.24 -16.04 -2.39
C THR A 18 7.18 -17.21 -2.68
N ASP A 19 7.09 -17.76 -3.89
CA ASP A 19 7.89 -18.91 -4.32
C ASP A 19 9.40 -18.59 -4.43
N ASP A 20 9.75 -17.31 -4.57
CA ASP A 20 11.12 -16.81 -4.75
C ASP A 20 11.89 -16.61 -3.43
N ASN A 21 11.57 -17.38 -2.40
CA ASN A 21 12.14 -17.21 -1.06
C ASN A 21 11.97 -15.77 -0.51
N ASN A 22 10.78 -15.19 -0.70
CA ASN A 22 10.47 -13.83 -0.26
C ASN A 22 9.03 -13.71 0.27
N TYR A 23 8.60 -12.50 0.60
CA TYR A 23 7.22 -12.17 0.93
C TYR A 23 6.74 -10.93 0.15
N ILE A 24 5.42 -10.77 0.10
CA ILE A 24 4.77 -9.53 -0.32
C ILE A 24 3.64 -9.20 0.66
N CYS A 25 3.38 -7.90 0.84
CA CYS A 25 2.16 -7.44 1.50
C CYS A 25 1.08 -7.19 0.44
N LYS A 26 -0.01 -7.95 0.51
CA LYS A 26 -1.21 -7.73 -0.29
C LYS A 26 -2.05 -6.64 0.37
N CYS A 27 -1.99 -5.45 -0.20
CA CYS A 27 -2.71 -4.29 0.31
C CYS A 27 -4.20 -4.34 -0.02
N LYS A 28 -5.01 -3.77 0.89
CA LYS A 28 -6.42 -3.50 0.63
C LYS A 28 -6.57 -2.29 -0.29
N THR A 29 -7.73 -2.17 -0.92
CA THR A 29 -8.10 -0.99 -1.73
C THR A 29 -7.89 0.29 -0.93
N GLY A 30 -7.23 1.29 -1.52
CA GLY A 30 -6.91 2.54 -0.84
C GLY A 30 -5.55 2.56 -0.16
N PHE A 31 -4.72 1.51 -0.26
CA PHE A 31 -3.39 1.47 0.35
C PHE A 31 -2.30 0.95 -0.60
N SER A 32 -1.06 1.41 -0.40
CA SER A 32 0.14 0.95 -1.12
C SER A 32 1.41 1.08 -0.28
N GLY A 33 2.57 0.88 -0.89
CA GLY A 33 3.85 0.76 -0.20
C GLY A 33 4.26 -0.71 -0.03
N MET A 34 5.49 -0.92 0.42
CA MET A 34 6.04 -2.28 0.60
C MET A 34 5.29 -3.03 1.71
N HIS A 35 4.77 -2.29 2.69
CA HIS A 35 4.03 -2.77 3.83
C HIS A 35 2.62 -2.19 3.92
N CYS A 36 2.05 -1.67 2.83
CA CYS A 36 0.72 -1.05 2.81
C CYS A 36 0.58 0.18 3.74
N GLU A 37 1.68 0.88 3.98
CA GLU A 37 1.79 2.06 4.85
C GLU A 37 1.29 3.36 4.20
N GLU A 38 1.27 3.41 2.87
CA GLU A 38 0.83 4.57 2.10
C GLU A 38 -0.67 4.53 1.84
N ILE A 39 -1.32 5.69 1.86
CA ILE A 39 -2.74 5.82 1.54
C ILE A 39 -2.89 6.27 0.09
N ARG A 40 -3.59 5.48 -0.72
CA ARG A 40 -4.01 5.85 -2.07
C ARG A 40 -5.32 6.61 -2.01
N ILE A 41 -5.22 7.89 -1.71
CA ILE A 41 -6.38 8.80 -1.61
C ILE A 41 -7.22 8.76 -2.89
N CYS A 42 -6.58 8.64 -4.06
CA CYS A 42 -7.30 8.57 -5.34
C CYS A 42 -8.14 7.30 -5.53
N ASP A 43 -7.84 6.21 -4.82
CA ASP A 43 -8.67 5.00 -4.86
C ASP A 43 -9.88 5.13 -3.92
N LEU A 44 -9.84 6.07 -2.97
CA LEU A 44 -10.93 6.35 -2.02
C LEU A 44 -11.88 7.44 -2.51
N VAL A 45 -11.48 8.24 -3.50
CA VAL A 45 -12.27 9.36 -4.03
C VAL A 45 -12.69 9.05 -5.47
N SER A 46 -14.00 8.96 -5.71
CA SER A 46 -14.53 8.84 -7.06
C SER A 46 -14.58 10.22 -7.75
N CYS A 47 -13.58 10.51 -8.57
CA CYS A 47 -13.59 11.71 -9.42
C CYS A 47 -14.41 11.47 -10.70
N ILE A 48 -15.66 11.93 -10.72
CA ILE A 48 -16.60 11.70 -11.83
C ILE A 48 -16.31 12.61 -13.05
N HIS A 49 -15.79 13.81 -12.81
CA HIS A 49 -15.54 14.82 -13.85
C HIS A 49 -14.12 15.41 -13.82
N GLY A 50 -13.15 14.67 -13.31
CA GLY A 50 -11.78 15.18 -13.20
C GLY A 50 -10.76 14.09 -12.93
N THR A 51 -9.49 14.49 -12.93
CA THR A 51 -8.39 13.60 -12.60
C THR A 51 -8.05 13.75 -11.12
N CYS A 52 -7.99 12.65 -10.38
CA CYS A 52 -7.43 12.69 -9.05
C CYS A 52 -5.91 12.93 -9.15
N LYS A 53 -5.44 14.01 -8.55
CA LYS A 53 -4.02 14.24 -8.29
C LYS A 53 -3.83 14.26 -6.79
N TYR A 54 -3.03 13.32 -6.32
CA TYR A 54 -2.45 13.38 -4.99
C TYR A 54 -1.17 14.20 -5.14
N ASP A 55 -1.23 15.46 -4.72
CA ASP A 55 -0.02 16.21 -4.47
C ASP A 55 0.49 15.68 -3.14
N LEU A 56 1.55 14.87 -3.20
CA LEU A 56 2.50 14.86 -2.10
C LEU A 56 2.83 16.34 -1.90
N PHE A 57 2.39 16.93 -0.80
CA PHE A 57 3.17 18.02 -0.24
C PHE A 57 4.53 17.37 0.04
N GLU A 58 5.43 17.36 -0.97
CA GLU A 58 6.85 17.43 -0.70
C GLU A 58 6.96 18.50 0.36
N ASN A 59 7.53 18.12 1.51
CA ASN A 59 7.87 19.09 2.53
C ASN A 59 8.50 20.28 1.80
N GLY A 60 7.76 21.38 1.72
CA GLY A 60 8.19 22.56 0.99
C GLY A 60 9.48 23.06 1.60
N ASP A 61 10.38 23.53 0.74
CA ASP A 61 11.58 24.33 1.05
C ASP A 61 12.51 23.81 2.17
#